data_AF-A0A7Y6MW26-F1
#
_entry.id   AF-A0A7Y6MW26-F1
#
_cell.length_a   1.000
_cell.length_b   1.000
_cell.length_c   1.000
_cell.angle_alpha   90.00
_cell.angle_beta   90.00
_cell.angle_gamma   90.00
#
_symmetry.space_group_name_H-M   'P 1'
#
loop_
_entity.id
_entity.type
_entity.pdbx_description
1 polymer ?
#
loop_
_entity_poly.entity_id
_entity_poly.type
_entity_poly.pdbx_seq_one_letter_code
_entity_poly.pdbx_strand_id
1 'polypeptide(L)' 'MSVYQYFKRYVEYGIVPAKKIEDFTLTPESSFYKSVHYIDNVLVSVNKILEKLYERTNEV' A
#
# COMPACT_ATOMS: atom_id res chain seq x y z
N MET A 1 3.13 -6.21 9.65
CA MET A 1 1.75 -5.69 9.43
C MET A 1 1.62 -5.41 7.95
N SER A 2 0.65 -6.00 7.23
CA SER A 2 0.49 -5.71 5.81
C SER A 2 -0.25 -4.37 5.63
N VAL A 3 0.05 -3.63 4.56
CA VAL A 3 -0.60 -2.34 4.27
C VAL A 3 -2.13 -2.52 4.16
N TYR A 4 -2.57 -3.70 3.73
CA TYR A 4 -3.96 -4.16 3.79
C TYR A 4 -4.67 -3.92 5.13
N GLN A 5 -4.02 -4.25 6.25
CA GLN A 5 -4.62 -4.09 7.58
C GLN A 5 -4.78 -2.61 7.96
N TYR A 6 -3.92 -1.73 7.46
CA TYR A 6 -4.08 -0.29 7.62
C TYR A 6 -5.26 0.25 6.81
N PHE A 7 -5.52 -0.28 5.61
CA PHE A 7 -6.61 0.21 4.77
C PHE A 7 -7.99 -0.07 5.34
N LYS A 8 -8.19 -1.20 6.03
CA LYS A 8 -9.46 -1.43 6.75
C LYS A 8 -9.73 -0.31 7.77
N ARG A 9 -8.73 0.08 8.56
CA ARG A 9 -8.83 1.22 9.48
C ARG A 9 -9.04 2.54 8.76
N TYR A 10 -8.36 2.78 7.64
CA TYR A 10 -8.54 4.03 6.87
C TYR A 10 -9.90 4.15 6.20
N VAL A 11 -10.57 3.04 5.92
CA VAL A 11 -11.99 3.04 5.53
C VAL A 11 -12.89 3.47 6.68
N GLU A 12 -12.63 3.03 7.91
CA GLU A 12 -13.37 3.47 9.10
C GLU A 12 -13.20 4.99 9.34
N TYR A 13 -12.02 5.54 9.01
CA TYR A 13 -11.75 6.98 9.09
C TYR A 13 -12.23 7.78 7.87
N GLY A 14 -12.82 7.15 6.84
CA GLY A 14 -13.30 7.83 5.63
C GLY A 14 -12.20 8.37 4.71
N ILE A 15 -10.95 7.93 4.89
CA ILE A 15 -9.78 8.38 4.12
C ILE A 15 -9.69 7.66 2.77
N VAL A 16 -10.21 6.43 2.70
CA VAL A 16 -10.07 5.53 1.55
C VAL A 16 -11.43 5.29 0.89
N PRO A 17 -11.54 5.35 -0.46
CA PRO A 17 -12.74 4.96 -1.18
C PRO A 17 -13.18 3.55 -0.80
N ALA A 18 -14.42 3.43 -0.34
CA ALA A 18 -14.99 2.19 0.15
C ALA A 18 -16.36 1.93 -0.46
N LYS A 19 -16.65 0.65 -0.69
CA LYS A 19 -17.98 0.15 -1.05
C LYS A 19 -18.59 -0.63 0.10
N LYS A 20 -19.90 -0.48 0.28
CA LYS A 20 -20.67 -1.43 1.11
C LYS A 20 -20.83 -2.74 0.36
N ILE A 21 -20.63 -3.85 1.06
CA ILE A 21 -20.98 -5.18 0.57
C ILE A 21 -22.31 -5.63 1.21
N GLU A 22 -22.77 -6.84 0.87
CA GLU A 22 -24.11 -7.36 1.20
C GLU A 22 -24.44 -7.38 2.70
N ASP A 23 -23.44 -7.47 3.58
CA ASP A 23 -23.58 -7.45 5.04
C ASP A 23 -23.50 -6.03 5.65
N PHE A 24 -23.57 -4.98 4.82
CA PHE A 24 -23.35 -3.58 5.17
C PHE A 24 -21.94 -3.22 5.66
N THR A 25 -20.99 -4.16 5.63
CA THR A 25 -19.58 -3.88 5.93
C THR A 25 -18.98 -2.98 4.87
N LEU A 26 -18.23 -1.96 5.29
CA LEU A 26 -17.45 -1.11 4.41
C LEU A 26 -16.13 -1.80 4.07
N THR A 27 -15.87 -1.94 2.77
CA THR A 27 -14.62 -2.54 2.26
C THR A 27 -13.95 -1.56 1.29
N PRO A 28 -12.61 -1.44 1.29
CA PRO A 28 -11.93 -0.64 0.28
C PRO A 28 -12.32 -1.07 -1.13
N GLU A 29 -12.44 -0.13 -2.06
CA GLU A 29 -12.75 -0.47 -3.45
C GLU A 29 -11.65 -1.30 -4.12
N SER A 30 -12.03 -2.19 -5.05
CA SER A 30 -11.09 -3.04 -5.80
C SER A 30 -10.08 -2.23 -6.63
N SER A 31 -10.51 -1.10 -7.19
CA SER A 31 -9.67 -0.11 -7.87
C SER A 31 -8.57 0.41 -6.94
N PHE A 32 -8.93 0.77 -5.70
CA PHE A 32 -7.99 1.22 -4.69
C PHE A 32 -6.97 0.13 -4.31
N TYR A 33 -7.39 -1.13 -4.18
CA TYR A 33 -6.46 -2.25 -3.97
C TYR A 33 -5.44 -2.42 -5.08
N LYS A 34 -5.83 -2.23 -6.36
CA LYS A 34 -4.90 -2.31 -7.48
C LYS A 34 -3.84 -1.20 -7.42
N SER A 35 -4.27 0.02 -7.11
CA SER A 35 -3.36 1.17 -6.95
C SER A 35 -2.38 0.96 -5.80
N VAL A 36 -2.87 0.48 -4.66
CA VAL A 36 -2.03 0.13 -3.50
C VAL A 36 -1.03 -0.97 -3.84
N HIS A 37 -1.49 -2.06 -4.46
CA HIS A 37 -0.60 -3.18 -4.78
C HIS A 37 0.48 -2.78 -5.78
N TYR A 38 0.14 -1.90 -6.72
CA TYR A 38 1.11 -1.28 -7.62
C TYR A 38 2.13 -0.44 -6.84
N ILE A 39 1.66 0.44 -5.94
CA ILE A 39 2.53 1.28 -5.10
C ILE A 39 3.44 0.41 -4.22
N ASP A 40 2.94 -0.63 -3.55
CA ASP A 40 3.76 -1.52 -2.72
C ASP A 40 4.84 -2.21 -3.56
N ASN A 41 4.51 -2.73 -4.74
CA ASN A 41 5.49 -3.36 -5.62
C ASN A 41 6.54 -2.37 -6.16
N VAL A 42 6.14 -1.14 -6.46
CA VAL A 42 7.06 -0.09 -6.92
C VAL A 42 7.94 0.38 -5.77
N LEU A 43 7.39 0.67 -4.59
CA LEU A 43 8.13 1.14 -3.42
C LEU A 43 9.16 0.13 -2.95
N VAL A 44 8.80 -1.16 -2.93
CA VAL A 44 9.77 -2.23 -2.62
C VAL A 44 10.92 -2.24 -3.63
N SER A 45 10.62 -2.04 -4.91
CA SER A 45 11.64 -1.98 -5.97
C SER A 45 12.52 -0.73 -5.85
N VAL A 46 11.94 0.43 -5.55
CA VAL A 46 12.65 1.69 -5.33
C VAL A 46 13.55 1.62 -4.10
N ASN A 47 13.05 1.09 -2.99
CA ASN A 47 13.85 0.91 -1.76
C ASN A 47 15.05 0.00 -2.01
N LYS A 48 14.88 -1.12 -2.73
CA LYS A 48 16.00 -1.99 -3.11
C LYS A 48 17.03 -1.30 -3.99
N ILE A 49 16.60 -0.42 -4.90
CA ILE A 49 17.51 0.36 -5.74
C ILE A 49 18.27 1.38 -4.88
N LEU A 50 17.59 2.07 -3.98
CA LEU A 50 18.19 3.04 -3.07
C LEU A 50 19.21 2.40 -2.14
N GLU A 51 18.90 1.23 -1.56
CA GLU A 51 19.83 0.44 -0.74
C GLU A 51 21.10 0.08 -1.52
N LYS A 52 20.97 -0.45 -2.74
CA LYS A 52 22.11 -0.77 -3.60
C LYS A 52 22.95 0.44 -3.97
N LEU A 53 22.31 1.59 -4.22
CA LEU A 53 23.02 2.82 -4.50
C LEU A 53 23.80 3.30 -3.27
N TYR A 54 23.20 3.22 -2.09
CA TYR A 54 23.81 3.59 -0.82
C TYR A 54 25.02 2.70 -0.46
N GLU A 55 24.89 1.38 -0.61
CA GLU A 55 26.01 0.44 -0.44
C GLU A 55 27.19 0.81 -1.36
N ARG A 56 26.90 1.03 -2.65
CA ARG A 56 27.90 1.41 -3.64
C ARG A 56 28.55 2.79 -3.39
N THR A 57 27.89 3.69 -2.67
CA THR A 57 28.49 4.99 -2.32
C THR A 57 29.39 4.91 -1.08
N ASN A 58 29.20 3.92 -0.21
CA ASN A 58 29.98 3.74 1.02
C ASN A 58 31.10 2.70 0.91
N GLU A 59 31.19 1.98 -0.23
CA GLU A 59 32.32 1.09 -0.57
C GLU A 59 33.47 1.81 -1.31
N VAL A 60 33.37 3.13 -1.52
CA VAL A 60 34.39 3.98 -2.19
C VAL A 60 35.08 4.90 -1.20
#